data_AF-A0A923L1Z3-F1
#
_entry.id   AF-A0A923L1Z3-F1
#
_cell.length_a   1.000
_cell.length_b   1.000
_cell.length_c   1.000
_cell.angle_alpha   90.00
_cell.angle_beta   90.00
_cell.angle_gamma   90.00
#
_symmetry.space_group_name_H-M   'P 1'
#
loop_
_entity.id
_entity.type
_entity.pdbx_description
1 polymer ?
#
loop_
_entity_poly.entity_id
_entity_poly.type
_entity_poly.pdbx_seq_one_letter_code
_entity_poly.pdbx_strand_id
1 'polypeptide(L)' 'MKKWKCTVCGEIFEAETKPAECPVCGVGPEMIEEVAE' A
#
# COMPACT_ATOMS: atom_id res chain seq x y z
N MET A 1 -9.35 9.88 1.58
CA MET A 1 -8.77 8.55 1.30
C MET A 1 -7.30 8.74 1.00
N LYS A 2 -6.41 7.94 1.58
CA LYS A 2 -4.98 8.02 1.31
C LYS A 2 -4.62 7.01 0.23
N LYS A 3 -3.68 7.36 -0.64
CA LYS A 3 -3.13 6.43 -1.63
C LYS A 3 -1.94 5.71 -1.00
N TRP A 4 -1.86 4.41 -1.21
CA TRP A 4 -0.78 3.55 -0.74
C TRP A 4 -0.19 2.84 -1.94
N LYS A 5 1.14 2.76 -1.98
CA LYS A 5 1.87 2.06 -3.03
C LYS A 5 2.65 0.91 -2.43
N CYS A 6 2.47 -0.28 -2.99
CA CYS A 6 3.34 -1.39 -2.70
C CYS A 6 4.69 -1.20 -3.39
N THR A 7 5.79 -1.24 -2.66
CA THR A 7 7.15 -1.11 -3.21
C THR A 7 7.63 -2.40 -3.87
N VAL A 8 6.95 -3.53 -3.62
CA VAL A 8 7.28 -4.85 -4.18
C VAL A 8 6.60 -5.06 -5.54
N CYS A 9 5.27 -4.97 -5.61
CA CYS A 9 4.54 -5.19 -6.87
C CYS A 9 4.23 -3.91 -7.65
N GLY A 10 4.37 -2.73 -7.02
CA GLY A 10 4.09 -1.44 -7.65
C GLY A 10 2.63 -1.01 -7.63
N GLU A 11 1.71 -1.84 -7.13
CA GLU A 11 0.28 -1.53 -7.10
C GLU A 11 -0.02 -0.29 -6.24
N ILE A 12 -0.92 0.58 -6.73
CA ILE A 12 -1.42 1.74 -6.00
C ILE A 12 -2.88 1.52 -5.67
N PHE A 13 -3.23 1.65 -4.38
CA PHE A 13 -4.58 1.39 -3.89
C PHE A 13 -4.95 2.39 -2.80
N GLU A 14 -6.26 2.61 -2.62
CA GLU A 14 -6.78 3.60 -1.69
C GLU A 14 -7.22 2.92 -0.38
N ALA A 15 -6.74 3.45 0.75
CA ALA A 15 -7.14 3.00 2.07
C ALA A 15 -7.17 4.18 3.05
N GLU A 16 -8.05 4.13 4.04
CA GLU A 16 -8.15 5.18 5.07
C GLU A 16 -6.97 5.15 6.04
N THR A 17 -6.44 3.96 6.31
CA THR A 17 -5.33 3.70 7.22
C THR A 17 -4.26 2.84 6.56
N LYS A 18 -3.10 2.70 7.20
CA LYS A 18 -2.00 1.87 6.69
C LYS A 18 -2.48 0.41 6.55
N PRO A 19 -2.47 -0.16 5.34
CA PRO A 19 -2.88 -1.54 5.10
C PRO A 19 -1.95 -2.51 5.82
N ALA A 20 -2.50 -3.59 6.38
CA ALA A 20 -1.72 -4.65 6.99
C ALA A 20 -1.00 -5.52 5.95
N GLU A 21 -1.56 -5.65 4.76
CA GLU A 21 -0.99 -6.41 3.65
C GLU A 21 -1.35 -5.77 2.31
N CYS A 22 -0.53 -6.01 1.29
CA CYS A 22 -0.83 -5.59 -0.06
C CYS A 22 -1.96 -6.49 -0.63
N PRO A 23 -3.07 -5.92 -1.14
CA PRO A 23 -4.21 -6.70 -1.63
C PRO A 23 -3.89 -7.49 -2.92
N VAL A 24 -2.75 -7.25 -3.55
CA VAL A 24 -2.34 -7.90 -4.81
C VAL A 24 -1.32 -9.01 -4.59
N CYS A 25 -0.29 -8.78 -3.77
CA CYS A 25 0.79 -9.75 -3.58
C CYS A 25 0.91 -10.29 -2.15
N GLY A 26 0.14 -9.77 -1.19
CA GLY A 26 0.10 -10.27 0.20
C GLY A 26 1.33 -9.91 1.05
N VAL A 27 2.24 -9.06 0.57
CA VAL A 27 3.37 -8.60 1.39
C VAL A 27 2.91 -7.72 2.53
N GLY A 28 3.67 -7.73 3.63
CA GLY A 28 3.35 -6.98 4.84
C GLY A 28 3.40 -5.45 4.69
N PRO A 29 3.04 -4.73 5.76
CA PRO A 29 2.85 -3.28 5.75
C PRO A 29 4.18 -2.53 5.65
N GLU A 30 5.30 -3.20 5.94
CA GLU A 30 6.65 -2.66 5.78
C GLU A 30 6.99 -2.32 4.32
N MET A 31 6.36 -3.01 3.37
CA MET A 31 6.56 -2.82 1.93
C MET A 31 5.48 -1.94 1.29
N ILE A 32 4.75 -1.18 2.10
CA ILE A 32 3.65 -0.32 1.67
C ILE A 32 3.91 1.09 2.16
N GLU A 33 4.03 2.02 1.22
CA GLU A 33 4.32 3.43 1.46
C GLU A 33 3.12 4.31 1.12
N GLU A 34 2.89 5.35 1.91
CA GLU A 34 1.85 6.35 1.62
C GLU A 34 2.32 7.21 0.44
N VAL A 35 1.50 7.29 -0.60
CA VAL A 35 1.69 8.22 -1.71
C VAL A 35 1.13 9.56 -1.25
N ALA A 36 1.98 10.37 -0.61
CA ALA A 36 1.69 11.76 -0.37
C ALA A 36 1.78 12.51 -1.70
N GLU A 37 0.67 13.11 -2.13
CA GLU A 37 0.63 14.13 -3.19
C GLU A 37 1.04 15.48 -2.61
#